data_AF-A0A1Y5HE87-F1
#
_entry.id   AF-A0A1Y5HE87-F1
#
_cell.length_a   1.000
_cell.length_b   1.000
_cell.length_c   1.000
_cell.angle_alpha   90.00
_cell.angle_beta   90.00
_cell.angle_gamma   90.00
#
_symmetry.space_group_name_H-M   'P 1'
#
loop_
_entity.id
_entity.type
_entity.pdbx_description
1 polymer ?
#
loop_
_entity_poly.entity_id
_entity_poly.type
_entity_poly.pdbx_seq_one_letter_code
_entity_poly.pdbx_strand_id
1 'polypeptide(L)'
;MKCALIVAALLLSTAVTAQDLHYSDQASQTCVEQTTTPDAKRACIGDSASACMNATSDGSTTIGMMHCLDFEHDYWDARLNRVYKQVRGDAKAMDAEMAEIGSSAPKTAPALLNMQRAWIAYRDASCDFEQSLWGGGSGGGPAVLSCLMRMTGEQSIRLEQFQLGG
;
A
#
# COMPACT_ATOMS: atom_id res chain seq x y z
N MET A 1 25.94 -16.48 65.28
CA MET A 1 24.68 -15.73 65.12
C MET A 1 24.97 -14.37 64.49
N LYS A 2 24.64 -14.20 63.21
CA LYS A 2 24.35 -12.93 62.52
C LYS A 2 23.98 -13.26 61.07
N CYS A 3 22.69 -13.47 60.83
CA CYS A 3 22.10 -13.47 59.49
C CYS A 3 21.70 -12.03 59.17
N ALA A 4 22.14 -11.49 58.03
CA ALA A 4 21.61 -10.25 57.49
C ALA A 4 21.37 -10.41 55.98
N LEU A 5 20.10 -10.66 55.69
CA LEU A 5 19.31 -10.52 54.47
C LEU A 5 19.94 -9.75 53.30
N ILE A 6 20.02 -10.43 52.15
CA ILE A 6 20.14 -9.81 50.82
C ILE A 6 18.72 -9.60 50.29
N VAL A 7 18.31 -8.35 50.10
CA VAL A 7 17.05 -7.99 49.43
C VAL A 7 17.33 -7.92 47.93
N ALA A 8 16.87 -8.93 47.18
CA ALA A 8 16.89 -8.92 45.72
C ALA A 8 15.66 -8.17 45.20
N ALA A 9 15.85 -7.00 44.59
CA ALA A 9 14.80 -6.26 43.90
C ALA A 9 14.50 -6.94 42.55
N LEU A 10 13.35 -7.61 42.45
CA LEU A 10 12.80 -8.14 41.20
C LEU A 10 12.24 -6.99 40.37
N LEU A 11 12.95 -6.60 39.32
CA LEU A 11 12.44 -5.75 38.25
C LEU A 11 11.41 -6.56 37.44
N LEU A 12 10.13 -6.36 37.72
CA LEU A 12 9.03 -6.87 36.90
C LEU A 12 8.99 -6.05 35.60
N SER A 13 9.63 -6.56 34.55
CA SER A 13 9.45 -6.08 33.20
C SER A 13 8.00 -6.32 32.78
N THR A 14 7.15 -5.29 32.80
CA THR A 14 5.83 -5.37 32.16
C THR A 14 6.07 -5.46 30.66
N ALA A 15 5.81 -6.63 30.08
CA ALA A 15 5.74 -6.78 28.63
C ALA A 15 4.71 -5.78 28.11
N VAL A 16 5.16 -4.83 27.28
CA VAL A 16 4.28 -4.03 26.44
C VAL A 16 3.53 -5.02 25.57
N THR A 17 2.22 -5.17 25.76
CA THR A 17 1.40 -6.02 24.91
C THR A 17 1.45 -5.46 23.49
N ALA A 18 1.90 -6.27 22.53
CA ALA A 18 1.70 -5.99 21.12
C ALA A 18 0.21 -5.72 20.88
N GLN A 19 -0.10 -4.73 20.05
CA GLN A 19 -1.49 -4.41 19.69
C GLN A 19 -2.13 -5.64 19.05
N ASP A 20 -3.32 -6.02 19.50
CA ASP A 20 -4.01 -7.20 19.00
C ASP A 20 -4.75 -6.86 17.71
N LEU A 21 -4.00 -6.84 16.60
CA LEU A 21 -4.53 -6.62 15.26
C LEU A 21 -4.65 -7.93 14.51
N HIS A 22 -5.82 -8.18 13.94
CA HIS A 22 -6.09 -9.31 13.06
C HIS A 22 -6.21 -8.82 11.62
N TYR A 23 -5.07 -8.74 10.93
CA TYR A 23 -5.00 -8.33 9.53
C TYR A 23 -4.90 -9.53 8.58
N SER A 24 -5.54 -9.43 7.42
CA SER A 24 -5.40 -10.35 6.29
C SER A 24 -5.76 -9.65 4.96
N ASP A 25 -5.02 -9.92 3.89
CA ASP A 25 -5.29 -9.42 2.53
C ASP A 25 -6.56 -10.01 1.89
N GLN A 26 -7.19 -10.99 2.54
CA GLN A 26 -8.24 -11.82 1.95
C GLN A 26 -9.44 -11.03 1.44
N ALA A 27 -9.86 -9.98 2.15
CA ALA A 27 -11.05 -9.21 1.77
C ALA A 27 -10.80 -8.45 0.45
N SER A 28 -9.73 -7.66 0.37
CA SER A 28 -9.35 -6.94 -0.85
C SER A 28 -8.99 -7.89 -1.99
N GLN A 29 -8.31 -9.01 -1.69
CA GLN A 29 -8.00 -10.04 -2.68
C GLN A 29 -9.26 -10.66 -3.29
N THR A 30 -10.19 -11.13 -2.46
CA THR A 30 -11.43 -11.75 -2.93
C THR A 30 -12.27 -10.76 -3.73
N CYS A 31 -12.39 -9.50 -3.29
CA CYS A 31 -13.12 -8.49 -4.04
C CYS A 31 -12.52 -8.27 -5.44
N VAL A 32 -11.18 -8.15 -5.55
CA VAL A 32 -10.51 -7.95 -6.85
C VAL A 32 -10.68 -9.17 -7.76
N GLU A 33 -10.64 -10.38 -7.21
CA GLU A 33 -10.80 -11.63 -7.98
C GLU A 33 -12.23 -11.83 -8.51
N GLN A 34 -13.23 -11.32 -7.79
CA GLN A 34 -14.65 -11.42 -8.17
C GLN A 34 -15.11 -10.34 -9.15
N THR A 35 -14.27 -9.34 -9.43
CA THR A 35 -14.64 -8.20 -10.28
C THR A 35 -13.80 -8.13 -11.55
N THR A 36 -14.43 -7.74 -12.65
CA THR A 36 -13.78 -7.70 -13.97
C THR A 36 -13.52 -6.29 -14.47
N THR A 37 -14.24 -5.28 -13.96
CA THR A 37 -14.08 -3.89 -14.40
C THR A 37 -13.09 -3.13 -13.53
N PRO A 38 -12.33 -2.16 -14.08
CA PRO A 38 -11.40 -1.35 -13.29
C PRO A 38 -12.10 -0.58 -12.16
N ASP A 39 -13.31 -0.11 -12.42
CA ASP A 39 -14.11 0.67 -11.45
C ASP A 39 -14.54 -0.20 -10.27
N ALA A 40 -14.98 -1.44 -10.55
CA ALA A 40 -15.32 -2.39 -9.50
C ALA A 40 -14.09 -2.82 -8.69
N LYS A 41 -12.93 -3.01 -9.35
CA LYS A 41 -11.66 -3.27 -8.64
C LYS A 41 -11.24 -2.12 -7.74
N ARG A 42 -11.46 -0.87 -8.16
CA ARG A 42 -11.13 0.32 -7.34
C ARG A 42 -11.99 0.39 -6.08
N ALA A 43 -13.22 -0.13 -6.12
CA ALA A 43 -14.08 -0.21 -4.95
C ALA A 43 -13.58 -1.19 -3.88
N CYS A 44 -12.67 -2.10 -4.22
CA CYS A 44 -12.07 -3.06 -3.28
C CYS A 44 -10.96 -2.48 -2.40
N ILE A 45 -10.47 -1.27 -2.72
CA ILE A 45 -9.36 -0.66 -1.99
C ILE A 45 -9.86 -0.21 -0.62
N GLY A 46 -9.28 -0.77 0.44
CA GLY A 46 -9.65 -0.52 1.83
C GLY A 46 -10.46 -1.64 2.47
N ASP A 47 -10.84 -2.70 1.74
CA ASP A 47 -11.67 -3.78 2.28
C ASP A 47 -10.96 -4.55 3.41
N SER A 48 -9.70 -4.90 3.22
CA SER A 48 -8.88 -5.59 4.22
C SER A 48 -8.53 -4.73 5.42
N ALA A 49 -8.21 -3.45 5.21
CA ALA A 49 -8.00 -2.47 6.27
C ALA A 49 -9.28 -2.27 7.09
N SER A 50 -10.43 -2.17 6.43
CA SER A 50 -11.74 -2.07 7.09
C SER A 50 -12.06 -3.32 7.90
N ALA A 51 -11.80 -4.51 7.36
CA ALA A 51 -11.98 -5.77 8.09
C ALA A 51 -11.07 -5.82 9.32
N CYS A 52 -9.80 -5.42 9.20
CA CYS A 52 -8.83 -5.34 10.29
C CYS A 52 -9.27 -4.37 11.40
N MET A 53 -9.73 -3.17 11.05
CA MET A 53 -10.19 -2.17 12.02
C MET A 53 -11.42 -2.63 12.81
N ASN A 54 -12.29 -3.43 12.18
CA ASN A 54 -13.51 -3.94 12.77
C ASN A 54 -13.31 -5.25 13.56
N ALA A 55 -12.15 -5.90 13.44
CA ALA A 55 -11.89 -7.19 14.07
C ALA A 55 -11.70 -7.10 15.59
N THR A 56 -11.09 -6.01 16.09
CA THR A 56 -10.79 -5.81 17.51
C THR A 56 -11.00 -4.35 17.95
N SER A 57 -11.10 -4.10 19.26
CA SER A 57 -11.14 -2.72 19.77
C SER A 57 -9.86 -1.95 19.44
N ASP A 58 -8.71 -2.63 19.43
CA ASP A 58 -7.41 -2.04 19.11
C ASP A 58 -7.35 -1.53 17.66
N GLY A 59 -8.01 -2.23 16.71
CA GLY A 59 -8.12 -1.83 15.31
C GLY A 59 -8.79 -0.45 15.11
N SER A 60 -9.70 -0.07 16.01
CA SER A 60 -10.40 1.23 15.95
C SER A 60 -9.62 2.39 16.58
N THR A 61 -8.49 2.12 17.25
CA THR A 61 -7.62 3.18 17.78
C THR A 61 -6.86 3.85 16.65
N THR A 62 -6.39 5.10 16.84
CA THR A 62 -5.57 5.78 15.82
C THR A 62 -4.36 4.94 15.39
N ILE A 63 -3.67 4.28 16.32
CA ILE A 63 -2.52 3.44 15.97
C ILE A 63 -2.95 2.17 15.24
N GLY A 64 -4.02 1.51 15.70
CA GLY A 64 -4.56 0.33 15.02
C GLY A 64 -5.03 0.63 13.60
N MET A 65 -5.72 1.75 13.41
CA MET A 65 -6.12 2.23 12.08
C MET A 65 -4.92 2.43 11.17
N MET A 66 -3.85 3.08 11.66
CA MET A 66 -2.63 3.28 10.87
C MET A 66 -2.04 1.93 10.45
N HIS A 67 -1.87 0.97 11.35
CA HIS A 67 -1.36 -0.34 10.99
C HIS A 67 -2.26 -1.09 10.01
N CYS A 68 -3.58 -1.10 10.20
CA CYS A 68 -4.50 -1.75 9.27
C CYS A 68 -4.41 -1.15 7.84
N LEU A 69 -4.27 0.18 7.74
CA LEU A 69 -4.11 0.88 6.46
C LEU A 69 -2.74 0.62 5.82
N ASP A 70 -1.68 0.59 6.62
CA ASP A 70 -0.31 0.34 6.15
C ASP A 70 -0.15 -1.10 5.64
N PHE A 71 -0.74 -2.08 6.34
CA PHE A 71 -0.74 -3.47 5.89
C PHE A 71 -1.45 -3.64 4.53
N GLU A 72 -2.60 -2.99 4.31
CA GLU A 72 -3.25 -3.06 3.01
C GLU A 72 -2.52 -2.23 1.95
N HIS A 73 -1.88 -1.12 2.33
CA HIS A 73 -1.00 -0.39 1.45
C HIS A 73 0.14 -1.28 0.92
N ASP A 74 0.76 -2.09 1.78
CA ASP A 74 1.79 -3.06 1.37
C ASP A 74 1.25 -4.10 0.36
N TYR A 75 0.01 -4.57 0.54
CA TYR A 75 -0.65 -5.46 -0.43
C TYR A 75 -0.78 -4.79 -1.80
N TRP A 76 -1.27 -3.54 -1.85
CA TRP A 76 -1.41 -2.80 -3.10
C TRP A 76 -0.06 -2.43 -3.73
N ASP A 77 0.96 -2.10 -2.92
CA ASP A 77 2.30 -1.80 -3.42
C ASP A 77 2.98 -3.04 -4.02
N ALA A 78 2.84 -4.20 -3.38
CA ALA A 78 3.32 -5.47 -3.92
C ALA A 78 2.65 -5.79 -5.28
N ARG A 79 1.35 -5.51 -5.39
CA ARG A 79 0.59 -5.68 -6.64
C ARG A 79 1.06 -4.70 -7.72
N LEU A 80 1.21 -3.41 -7.38
CA LEU A 80 1.73 -2.37 -8.26
C LEU A 80 3.12 -2.72 -8.82
N ASN A 81 4.03 -3.15 -7.95
CA ASN A 81 5.39 -3.50 -8.35
C ASN A 81 5.44 -4.73 -9.26
N ARG A 82 4.55 -5.71 -9.03
CA ARG A 82 4.41 -6.90 -9.89
C ARG A 82 3.97 -6.50 -11.29
N VAL A 83 2.89 -5.74 -11.41
CA VAL A 83 2.36 -5.33 -12.72
C VAL A 83 3.28 -4.35 -13.44
N TYR A 84 3.94 -3.45 -12.71
CA TYR A 84 4.95 -2.56 -13.30
C TYR A 84 6.09 -3.33 -13.97
N LYS A 85 6.60 -4.38 -13.31
CA LYS A 85 7.67 -5.22 -13.88
C LYS A 85 7.21 -5.91 -15.17
N GLN A 86 5.98 -6.43 -15.18
CA GLN A 86 5.39 -7.06 -16.35
C GLN A 86 5.24 -6.07 -17.51
N VAL A 87 4.49 -4.98 -17.31
CA VAL A 87 4.23 -3.97 -18.35
C VAL A 87 5.52 -3.35 -18.87
N ARG A 88 6.53 -3.15 -18.00
CA ARG A 88 7.85 -2.67 -18.43
C ARG A 88 8.64 -3.69 -19.25
N GLY A 89 8.46 -4.98 -19.00
CA GLY A 89 9.01 -6.06 -19.83
C GLY A 89 8.43 -6.01 -21.23
N ASP A 90 7.10 -5.97 -21.32
CA ASP A 90 6.36 -5.92 -22.59
C ASP A 90 6.71 -4.64 -23.38
N ALA A 91 6.75 -3.50 -22.70
CA ALA A 91 7.15 -2.23 -23.30
C ALA A 91 8.56 -2.26 -23.91
N LYS A 92 9.50 -3.00 -23.30
CA LYS A 92 10.86 -3.17 -23.85
C LYS A 92 10.88 -4.07 -25.07
N ALA A 93 10.06 -5.14 -25.08
CA ALA A 93 9.93 -6.03 -26.23
C ALA A 93 9.38 -5.25 -27.43
N MET A 94 8.30 -4.48 -27.22
CA MET A 94 7.73 -3.62 -28.25
C MET A 94 8.72 -2.55 -28.74
N ASP A 95 9.50 -1.93 -27.83
CA ASP A 95 10.55 -0.98 -28.22
C ASP A 95 11.64 -1.63 -29.09
N ALA A 96 11.96 -2.91 -28.87
CA ALA A 96 12.93 -3.64 -29.68
C ALA A 96 12.38 -3.95 -31.07
N GLU A 97 11.14 -4.44 -31.18
CA GLU A 97 10.47 -4.70 -32.46
C GLU A 97 10.36 -3.43 -33.33
N MET A 98 10.00 -2.31 -32.70
CA MET A 98 9.91 -1.02 -33.39
C MET A 98 11.28 -0.50 -33.86
N ALA A 99 12.36 -0.86 -33.16
CA ALA A 99 13.71 -0.51 -33.58
C ALA A 99 14.15 -1.31 -34.83
N GLU A 100 13.79 -2.59 -34.94
CA GLU A 100 14.12 -3.44 -36.10
C GLU A 100 13.51 -2.90 -37.41
N ILE A 101 12.33 -2.29 -37.34
CA ILE A 101 11.67 -1.67 -38.51
C ILE A 101 12.09 -0.20 -38.74
N GLY A 102 13.04 0.31 -37.96
CA GLY A 102 13.52 1.69 -38.05
C GLY A 102 12.47 2.74 -37.69
N SER A 103 11.51 2.40 -36.82
CA SER A 103 10.46 3.34 -36.42
C SER A 103 11.01 4.52 -35.62
N SER A 104 10.49 5.71 -35.90
CA SER A 104 10.76 6.93 -35.13
C SER A 104 9.76 7.17 -33.99
N ALA A 105 8.86 6.23 -33.72
CA ALA A 105 7.88 6.34 -32.64
C ALA A 105 8.55 6.52 -31.26
N PRO A 106 7.93 7.25 -30.32
CA PRO A 106 8.42 7.35 -28.96
C PRO A 106 8.57 5.97 -28.30
N LYS A 107 9.66 5.79 -27.54
CA LYS A 107 9.90 4.56 -26.79
C LYS A 107 8.95 4.44 -25.60
N THR A 108 8.33 3.29 -25.47
CA THR A 108 7.29 2.99 -24.49
C THR A 108 7.87 2.72 -23.11
N ALA A 109 8.96 1.97 -22.99
CA ALA A 109 9.54 1.67 -21.68
C ALA A 109 10.09 2.93 -20.95
N PRO A 110 10.77 3.87 -21.63
CA PRO A 110 11.11 5.17 -21.04
C PRO A 110 9.89 6.02 -20.68
N ALA A 111 8.85 6.03 -21.52
CA ALA A 111 7.62 6.77 -21.24
C ALA A 111 6.92 6.24 -19.98
N LEU A 112 6.81 4.91 -19.84
CA LEU A 112 6.24 4.25 -18.66
C LEU A 112 7.03 4.58 -17.38
N LEU A 113 8.37 4.54 -17.44
CA LEU A 113 9.24 4.89 -16.31
C LEU A 113 9.02 6.34 -15.87
N ASN A 114 8.96 7.27 -16.82
CA ASN A 114 8.75 8.68 -16.51
C ASN A 114 7.36 8.93 -15.91
N MET A 115 6.32 8.29 -16.45
CA MET A 115 4.97 8.35 -15.90
C MET A 115 4.93 7.88 -14.44
N GLN A 116 5.55 6.75 -14.12
CA GLN A 116 5.56 6.24 -12.75
C GLN A 116 6.32 7.15 -11.77
N ARG A 117 7.46 7.72 -12.18
CA ARG A 117 8.20 8.67 -11.34
C ARG A 117 7.40 9.93 -11.06
N ALA A 118 6.72 10.46 -12.07
CA ALA A 118 5.84 11.61 -11.90
C ALA A 118 4.63 11.29 -11.00
N TRP A 119 4.06 10.09 -11.14
CA TRP A 119 2.98 9.63 -10.29
C TRP A 119 3.39 9.50 -8.81
N ILE A 120 4.58 8.98 -8.50
CA ILE A 120 5.07 8.91 -7.11
C ILE A 120 5.13 10.30 -6.48
N ALA A 121 5.71 11.28 -7.19
CA ALA A 121 5.77 12.65 -6.69
C ALA A 121 4.37 13.27 -6.49
N TYR A 122 3.43 12.98 -7.40
CA TYR A 122 2.04 13.40 -7.26
C TYR A 122 1.34 12.74 -6.07
N ARG A 123 1.54 11.44 -5.86
CA ARG A 123 0.98 10.68 -4.73
C ARG A 123 1.47 11.27 -3.41
N ASP A 124 2.78 11.40 -3.27
CA ASP A 124 3.38 11.84 -2.01
C ASP A 124 2.91 13.28 -1.68
N ALA A 125 2.92 14.19 -2.66
CA ALA A 125 2.41 15.54 -2.48
C ALA A 125 0.90 15.60 -2.18
N SER A 126 0.10 14.72 -2.79
CA SER A 126 -1.34 14.63 -2.53
C SER A 126 -1.62 14.14 -1.11
N CYS A 127 -0.90 13.12 -0.65
CA CYS A 127 -1.10 12.55 0.68
C CYS A 127 -0.55 13.45 1.80
N ASP A 128 0.54 14.19 1.55
CA ASP A 128 1.00 15.25 2.45
C ASP A 128 -0.04 16.38 2.58
N PHE A 129 -0.68 16.74 1.46
CA PHE A 129 -1.79 17.71 1.49
C PHE A 129 -2.98 17.18 2.29
N GLU A 130 -3.40 15.92 2.09
CA GLU A 130 -4.47 15.30 2.88
C GLU A 130 -4.15 15.31 4.39
N GLN A 131 -2.91 15.00 4.77
CA GLN A 131 -2.45 15.10 6.16
C GLN A 131 -2.58 16.53 6.71
N SER A 132 -2.21 17.54 5.93
CA SER A 132 -2.24 18.94 6.35
C SER A 132 -3.63 19.43 6.76
N LEU A 133 -4.69 18.83 6.21
CA LEU A 133 -6.09 19.16 6.53
C LEU A 133 -6.46 18.83 7.98
N TRP A 134 -5.65 18.03 8.69
CA TRP A 134 -5.92 17.62 10.07
C TRP A 134 -5.32 18.55 11.13
N GLY A 135 -4.55 19.57 10.74
CA GLY A 135 -4.06 20.61 11.67
C GLY A 135 -3.25 20.08 12.86
N GLY A 136 -2.57 18.94 12.71
CA GLY A 136 -1.81 18.28 13.79
C GLY A 136 -2.65 17.37 14.71
N GLY A 137 -3.93 17.15 14.42
CA GLY A 137 -4.77 16.20 15.13
C GLY A 137 -4.36 14.73 14.88
N SER A 138 -4.78 13.83 15.76
CA SER A 138 -4.43 12.40 15.70
C SER A 138 -4.93 11.69 14.44
N GLY A 139 -5.96 12.23 13.76
CA GLY A 139 -6.46 11.68 12.50
C GLY A 139 -5.53 11.88 11.30
N GLY A 140 -4.50 12.74 11.39
CA GLY A 140 -3.58 12.98 10.28
C GLY A 140 -2.75 11.75 9.86
N GLY A 141 -2.43 10.87 10.81
CA GLY A 141 -1.72 9.61 10.53
C GLY A 141 -2.55 8.62 9.69
N PRO A 142 -3.76 8.23 10.15
CA PRO A 142 -4.66 7.42 9.34
C PRO A 142 -5.02 8.06 7.98
N ALA A 143 -5.17 9.38 7.91
CA ALA A 143 -5.49 10.06 6.65
C ALA A 143 -4.39 9.90 5.60
N VAL A 144 -3.11 10.13 5.96
CA VAL A 144 -2.01 9.97 5.00
C VAL A 144 -1.88 8.52 4.53
N LEU A 145 -2.05 7.54 5.42
CA LEU A 145 -1.96 6.12 5.06
C LEU A 145 -3.15 5.67 4.19
N SER A 146 -4.35 6.18 4.48
CA SER A 146 -5.53 5.94 3.63
C SER A 146 -5.33 6.50 2.22
N CYS A 147 -4.76 7.70 2.09
CA CYS A 147 -4.41 8.27 0.80
C CYS A 147 -3.38 7.41 0.05
N LEU A 148 -2.29 7.02 0.71
CA LEU A 148 -1.23 6.22 0.12
C LEU A 148 -1.78 4.86 -0.38
N MET A 149 -2.53 4.16 0.47
CA MET A 149 -3.21 2.91 0.13
C MET A 149 -4.10 3.08 -1.10
N ARG A 150 -4.99 4.07 -1.08
CA ARG A 150 -5.95 4.35 -2.16
C ARG A 150 -5.25 4.63 -3.48
N MET A 151 -4.31 5.58 -3.50
CA MET A 151 -3.62 5.98 -4.72
C MET A 151 -2.72 4.87 -5.27
N THR A 152 -2.05 4.11 -4.41
CA THR A 152 -1.25 2.94 -4.82
C THR A 152 -2.13 1.84 -5.43
N GLY A 153 -3.29 1.55 -4.83
CA GLY A 153 -4.26 0.61 -5.38
C GLY A 153 -4.82 1.04 -6.74
N GLU A 154 -5.23 2.31 -6.86
CA GLU A 154 -5.69 2.90 -8.11
C GLU A 154 -4.63 2.79 -9.22
N GLN A 155 -3.36 3.06 -8.89
CA GLN A 155 -2.27 2.98 -9.85
C GLN A 155 -1.94 1.54 -10.25
N SER A 156 -2.03 0.58 -9.32
CA SER A 156 -1.91 -0.85 -9.65
C SER A 156 -2.95 -1.25 -10.68
N ILE A 157 -4.22 -0.90 -10.44
CA ILE A 157 -5.34 -1.21 -11.34
C ILE A 157 -5.16 -0.50 -12.69
N ARG A 158 -4.68 0.75 -12.69
CA ARG A 158 -4.38 1.49 -13.92
C ARG A 158 -3.29 0.82 -14.76
N LEU A 159 -2.26 0.28 -14.12
CA LEU A 159 -1.19 -0.45 -14.80
C LEU A 159 -1.69 -1.78 -15.38
N GLU A 160 -2.58 -2.49 -14.68
CA GLU A 160 -3.19 -3.73 -15.18
C GLU A 160 -3.99 -3.56 -16.48
N GLN A 161 -4.39 -2.33 -16.81
CA GLN A 161 -5.07 -2.03 -18.07
C GLN A 161 -4.13 -1.98 -19.28
N PHE A 162 -2.82 -1.86 -19.07
CA PHE A 162 -1.85 -1.84 -20.17
C PHE A 162 -1.58 -3.26 -20.67
N GLN A 163 -2.38 -3.71 -21.63
CA GLN A 163 -2.12 -4.92 -22.41
C GLN A 163 -1.16 -4.59 -23.56
N LEU A 164 0.15 -4.63 -23.31
CA LEU A 164 1.20 -4.33 -24.30
C LEU A 164 1.73 -5.58 -25.03
N GLY A 165 1.02 -6.71 -24.92
CA GLY A 165 1.43 -8.00 -25.47
C GLY A 165 0.24 -8.85 -25.93
N GLY A 166 -0.50 -8.34 -26.92
CA GLY A 166 -1.53 -9.09 -27.67
C GLY A 166 -1.10 -9.33 -29.10
#